data_AF-A0A087VPK3-F1
#
_entry.id   AF-A0A087VPK3-F1
#
_cell.length_a   1.000
_cell.length_b   1.000
_cell.length_c   1.000
_cell.angle_alpha   90.00
_cell.angle_beta   90.00
_cell.angle_gamma   90.00
#
_symmetry.space_group_name_H-M   'P 1'
#
loop_
_entity.id
_entity.type
_entity.pdbx_description
1 polymer ?
#
loop_
_entity_poly.entity_id
_entity_poly.type
_entity_poly.pdbx_seq_one_letter_code
_entity_poly.pdbx_strand_id
1 'polypeptide(L)'
;DYGRSSWELPDLLNGKIQAISDSDGVNYPWYGNTTETCTIVGPTKKESKFNISMNDNFYPSVTWAVPVSESNVAKLTSIHRDQSFTTWLVATNMATNEMVTLQTIKWRMRLGIEVNPSRPLGHRAKLQEPSAQEQPQVLSKNEPIPPSALVKPNANDAQVLMWRPKDGPPLVVIPPKHR
;
A
#
# COMPACT_ATOMS: atom_id res chain seq x y z
N ASP A 1 -26.78 -10.32 4.24
CA ASP A 1 -25.33 -10.06 4.22
C ASP A 1 -24.60 -11.38 4.42
N TYR A 2 -23.64 -11.72 3.55
CA TYR A 2 -22.93 -13.02 3.56
C TYR A 2 -21.64 -12.98 4.39
N GLY A 3 -21.15 -11.78 4.73
CA GLY A 3 -19.85 -11.58 5.36
C GLY A 3 -18.97 -10.65 4.52
N ARG A 4 -17.67 -10.60 4.86
CA ARG A 4 -16.69 -9.73 4.19
C ARG A 4 -15.39 -10.45 3.88
N SER A 5 -14.80 -10.12 2.73
CA SER A 5 -13.41 -10.44 2.41
C SER A 5 -12.53 -9.20 2.57
N SER A 6 -11.30 -9.38 3.03
CA SER A 6 -10.37 -8.27 3.23
C SER A 6 -8.92 -8.72 3.00
N TRP A 7 -8.17 -7.91 2.25
CA TRP A 7 -6.70 -7.98 2.26
C TRP A 7 -6.20 -7.32 3.53
N GLU A 8 -5.36 -8.03 4.27
CA GLU A 8 -4.90 -7.63 5.60
C GLU A 8 -3.40 -7.84 5.75
N LEU A 9 -2.78 -7.03 6.61
CA LEU A 9 -1.39 -7.16 7.05
C LEU A 9 -1.40 -7.48 8.55
N PRO A 10 -1.45 -8.78 8.96
CA PRO A 10 -1.73 -9.14 10.34
C PRO A 10 -0.73 -8.58 11.35
N ASP A 11 0.56 -8.55 11.00
CA ASP A 11 1.60 -8.05 11.91
C ASP A 11 1.54 -6.53 12.08
N LEU A 12 1.10 -5.80 11.05
CA LEU A 12 0.82 -4.36 11.13
C LEU A 12 -0.45 -4.10 11.95
N LEU A 13 -1.53 -4.87 11.70
CA LEU A 13 -2.81 -4.76 12.43
C LEU A 13 -2.66 -5.07 13.93
N ASN A 14 -1.82 -6.05 14.28
CA ASN A 14 -1.56 -6.43 15.66
C ASN A 14 -0.47 -5.56 16.33
N GLY A 15 0.08 -4.56 15.62
CA GLY A 15 1.09 -3.65 16.14
C GLY A 15 2.46 -4.28 16.41
N LYS A 16 2.74 -5.47 15.84
CA LYS A 16 4.07 -6.10 15.96
C LYS A 16 5.13 -5.35 15.16
N ILE A 17 4.72 -4.76 14.04
CA ILE A 17 5.54 -3.86 13.23
C ILE A 17 4.84 -2.51 13.10
N GLN A 18 5.63 -1.44 12.95
CA GLN A 18 5.09 -0.08 12.82
C GLN A 18 4.77 0.29 11.37
N ALA A 19 5.52 -0.28 10.43
CA ALA A 19 5.37 -0.09 9.00
C ALA A 19 5.90 -1.31 8.26
N ILE A 20 5.47 -1.49 7.02
CA ILE A 20 5.99 -2.48 6.08
C ILE A 20 6.28 -1.77 4.76
N SER A 21 7.36 -2.15 4.07
CA SER A 21 7.66 -1.55 2.77
C SER A 21 6.65 -1.99 1.72
N ASP A 22 6.07 -1.04 1.01
CA ASP A 22 5.18 -1.29 -0.12
C ASP A 22 5.95 -1.46 -1.44
N SER A 23 7.27 -1.19 -1.44
CA SER A 23 8.12 -1.44 -2.59
C SER A 23 8.29 -2.94 -2.84
N ASP A 24 8.09 -3.38 -4.08
CA ASP A 24 8.33 -4.75 -4.54
C ASP A 24 9.33 -4.84 -5.71
N GLY A 25 10.04 -3.74 -5.97
CA GLY A 25 10.99 -3.61 -7.07
C GLY A 25 12.39 -4.17 -6.79
N VAL A 26 13.23 -4.15 -7.82
CA VAL A 26 14.63 -4.65 -7.79
C VAL A 26 15.49 -3.94 -6.75
N ASN A 27 15.18 -2.67 -6.46
CA ASN A 27 15.93 -1.84 -5.51
C ASN A 27 15.37 -1.89 -4.08
N TYR A 28 14.61 -2.94 -3.75
CA TYR A 28 14.07 -3.18 -2.42
C TYR A 28 15.11 -2.88 -1.31
N PRO A 29 14.74 -2.13 -0.26
CA PRO A 29 13.39 -1.69 0.13
C PRO A 29 12.90 -0.39 -0.55
N TRP A 30 13.64 0.11 -1.54
CA TRP A 30 13.39 1.41 -2.18
C TRP A 30 12.66 1.27 -3.51
N TYR A 31 11.76 2.22 -3.77
CA TYR A 31 11.31 2.47 -5.13
C TYR A 31 12.49 2.98 -5.96
N GLY A 32 12.68 2.45 -7.17
CA GLY A 32 13.89 2.77 -7.92
C GLY A 32 13.96 2.19 -9.33
N ASN A 33 12.82 1.87 -9.94
CA ASN A 33 12.86 1.24 -11.27
C ASN A 33 13.05 2.26 -12.40
N THR A 34 12.75 3.54 -12.16
CA THR A 34 12.78 4.61 -13.18
C THR A 34 13.38 5.91 -12.64
N THR A 35 12.54 6.90 -12.30
CA THR A 35 12.92 8.26 -11.89
C THR A 35 12.98 8.46 -10.38
N GLU A 36 12.76 7.38 -9.61
CA GLU A 36 12.69 7.42 -8.14
C GLU A 36 14.07 7.50 -7.49
N THR A 37 15.13 7.15 -8.22
CA THR A 37 16.51 7.13 -7.73
C THR A 37 17.41 7.98 -8.62
N CYS A 38 18.33 8.74 -8.01
CA CYS A 38 19.39 9.44 -8.71
C CYS A 38 20.74 9.17 -8.02
N THR A 39 21.79 8.94 -8.82
CA THR A 39 23.15 8.74 -8.32
C THR A 39 23.99 9.99 -8.56
N ILE A 40 24.60 10.50 -7.49
CA ILE A 40 25.51 11.64 -7.54
C ILE A 40 26.94 11.13 -7.33
N VAL A 41 27.83 11.44 -8.26
CA VAL A 41 29.26 11.10 -8.16
C VAL A 41 30.07 12.38 -7.99
N GLY A 42 30.78 12.48 -6.87
CA GLY A 42 31.66 13.60 -6.56
C GLY A 42 33.09 13.40 -7.09
N PRO A 43 33.94 14.45 -7.02
CA PRO A 43 33.57 15.82 -6.66
C PRO A 43 32.82 16.52 -7.81
N THR A 44 31.82 17.34 -7.48
CA THR A 44 31.10 18.15 -8.46
C THR A 44 31.70 19.55 -8.53
N LYS A 45 31.83 20.10 -9.76
CA LYS A 45 32.41 21.45 -9.97
C LYS A 45 31.39 22.58 -9.81
N LYS A 46 30.10 22.26 -9.83
CA LYS A 46 28.95 23.18 -9.75
C LYS A 46 27.80 22.51 -9.01
N GLU A 47 26.89 23.32 -8.47
CA GLU A 47 25.61 22.85 -7.93
C GLU A 47 24.86 22.04 -9.00
N SER A 48 24.28 20.91 -8.60
CA SER A 48 23.48 20.04 -9.45
C SER A 48 22.08 19.93 -8.87
N LYS A 49 21.06 20.04 -9.74
CA LYS A 49 19.65 19.94 -9.38
C LYS A 49 19.03 18.73 -10.06
N PHE A 50 18.24 17.99 -9.31
CA PHE A 50 17.60 16.76 -9.78
C PHE A 50 16.12 16.82 -9.45
N ASN A 51 15.29 16.27 -10.32
CA ASN A 51 13.88 16.03 -10.05
C ASN A 51 13.70 14.53 -9.87
N ILE A 52 13.19 14.15 -8.71
CA ILE A 52 12.87 12.77 -8.36
C ILE A 52 11.35 12.68 -8.27
N SER A 53 10.77 11.68 -8.92
CA SER A 53 9.32 11.43 -8.90
C SER A 53 9.05 9.97 -8.66
N MET A 54 8.00 9.71 -7.86
CA MET A 54 7.46 8.38 -7.59
C MET A 54 6.00 8.35 -8.05
N ASN A 55 5.60 7.26 -8.68
CA ASN A 55 4.22 6.99 -9.05
C ASN A 55 3.87 5.55 -8.64
N ASP A 56 2.92 5.41 -7.72
CA ASP A 56 2.41 4.12 -7.29
C ASP A 56 0.88 4.12 -7.41
N ASN A 57 0.32 2.97 -7.75
CA ASN A 57 -1.08 2.81 -8.08
C ASN A 57 -1.68 1.61 -7.35
N PHE A 58 -2.85 1.82 -6.78
CA PHE A 58 -3.63 0.73 -6.22
C PHE A 58 -4.03 -0.27 -7.29
N TYR A 59 -3.91 -1.56 -6.98
CA TYR A 59 -4.45 -2.60 -7.85
C TYR A 59 -5.97 -2.41 -8.01
N PRO A 60 -6.50 -2.30 -9.26
CA PRO A 60 -7.86 -1.84 -9.51
C PRO A 60 -8.92 -2.93 -9.35
N SER A 61 -8.51 -4.20 -9.28
CA SER A 61 -9.44 -5.33 -9.25
C SER A 61 -9.79 -5.72 -7.82
N VAL A 62 -11.03 -6.17 -7.63
CA VAL A 62 -11.55 -6.65 -6.35
C VAL A 62 -12.32 -7.97 -6.52
N THR A 63 -12.43 -8.72 -5.43
CA THR A 63 -13.20 -9.97 -5.39
C THR A 63 -14.70 -9.68 -5.56
N TRP A 64 -15.33 -10.33 -6.54
CA TRP A 64 -16.72 -10.07 -6.95
C TRP A 64 -17.75 -11.06 -6.36
N ALA A 65 -17.31 -12.29 -6.11
CA ALA A 65 -18.08 -13.38 -5.51
C ALA A 65 -17.59 -13.69 -4.10
N VAL A 66 -18.25 -14.61 -3.40
CA VAL A 66 -17.75 -15.09 -2.10
C VAL A 66 -16.49 -15.94 -2.35
N PRO A 67 -15.32 -15.57 -1.81
CA PRO A 67 -14.03 -16.15 -2.22
C PRO A 67 -13.86 -17.63 -1.87
N VAL A 68 -14.66 -18.17 -0.95
CA VAL A 68 -14.66 -19.58 -0.53
C VAL A 68 -15.82 -20.38 -1.13
N SER A 69 -16.59 -19.78 -2.04
CA SER A 69 -17.72 -20.43 -2.69
C SER A 69 -17.33 -20.91 -4.08
N GLU A 70 -17.83 -22.08 -4.48
CA GLU A 70 -17.77 -22.58 -5.87
C GLU A 70 -18.67 -21.78 -6.84
N SER A 71 -19.43 -20.81 -6.33
CA SER A 71 -20.34 -19.99 -7.12
C SER A 71 -19.68 -18.71 -7.63
N ASN A 72 -19.78 -18.46 -8.93
CA ASN A 72 -19.36 -17.19 -9.55
C ASN A 72 -20.44 -16.09 -9.51
N VAL A 73 -21.50 -16.27 -8.72
CA VAL A 73 -22.56 -15.28 -8.61
C VAL A 73 -22.04 -14.03 -7.91
N ALA A 74 -22.31 -12.88 -8.52
CA ALA A 74 -21.99 -11.55 -7.99
C ALA A 74 -22.63 -11.32 -6.61
N LYS A 75 -21.83 -11.09 -5.57
CA LYS A 75 -22.31 -10.83 -4.21
C LYS A 75 -21.69 -9.61 -3.55
N LEU A 76 -20.72 -8.96 -4.19
CA LEU A 76 -20.11 -7.72 -3.70
C LEU A 76 -21.15 -6.60 -3.58
N THR A 77 -21.27 -6.03 -2.39
CA THR A 77 -22.19 -4.92 -2.09
C THR A 77 -21.48 -3.62 -1.73
N SER A 78 -20.23 -3.70 -1.27
CA SER A 78 -19.42 -2.52 -0.94
C SER A 78 -17.94 -2.82 -0.96
N ILE A 79 -17.13 -1.79 -1.18
CA ILE A 79 -15.67 -1.81 -1.08
C ILE A 79 -15.28 -0.70 -0.12
N HIS A 80 -14.45 -1.05 0.87
CA HIS A 80 -13.86 -0.09 1.79
C HIS A 80 -12.34 -0.20 1.73
N ARG A 81 -11.65 0.93 1.58
CA ARG A 81 -10.22 1.05 1.79
C ARG A 81 -9.92 2.20 2.72
N ASP A 82 -8.96 1.96 3.59
CA ASP A 82 -8.42 2.95 4.51
C ASP A 82 -6.97 2.59 4.77
N GLN A 83 -6.05 3.31 4.12
CA GLN A 83 -4.63 3.01 4.12
C GLN A 83 -3.84 4.29 4.35
N SER A 84 -2.89 4.24 5.27
CA SER A 84 -1.97 5.35 5.57
C SER A 84 -0.59 5.02 5.06
N PHE A 85 0.05 6.00 4.45
CA PHE A 85 1.35 5.87 3.81
C PHE A 85 2.31 6.92 4.37
N THR A 86 3.57 6.53 4.49
CA THR A 86 4.68 7.44 4.75
C THR A 86 5.74 7.20 3.70
N THR A 87 6.15 8.27 3.03
CA THR A 87 7.19 8.24 2.00
C THR A 87 8.40 9.00 2.53
N TRP A 88 9.57 8.39 2.43
CA TRP A 88 10.84 8.98 2.81
C TRP A 88 11.71 9.19 1.58
N LEU A 89 12.16 10.43 1.37
CA LEU A 89 13.28 10.71 0.48
C LEU A 89 14.57 10.57 1.28
N VAL A 90 15.48 9.73 0.80
CA VAL A 90 16.71 9.34 1.52
C VAL A 90 17.93 9.57 0.63
N ALA A 91 18.98 10.13 1.22
CA ALA A 91 20.32 10.09 0.66
C ALA A 91 21.10 8.96 1.31
N THR A 92 21.71 8.11 0.49
CA THR A 92 22.55 7.00 0.96
C THR A 92 23.97 7.19 0.45
N ASN A 93 24.94 7.15 1.35
CA ASN A 93 26.34 7.06 0.98
C ASN A 93 26.66 5.60 0.61
N MET A 94 26.89 5.33 -0.67
CA MET A 94 27.14 3.97 -1.16
C MET A 94 28.45 3.33 -0.67
N ALA A 95 29.41 4.13 -0.17
CA ALA A 95 30.67 3.61 0.36
C ALA A 95 30.56 3.21 1.84
N THR A 96 29.78 3.96 2.64
CA THR A 96 29.63 3.75 4.08
C THR A 96 28.30 3.10 4.49
N ASN A 97 27.34 3.03 3.57
CA ASN A 97 25.93 2.69 3.81
C ASN A 97 25.22 3.60 4.82
N GLU A 98 25.78 4.78 5.10
CA GLU A 98 25.12 5.79 5.93
C GLU A 98 23.90 6.36 5.20
N MET A 99 22.77 6.44 5.90
CA MET A 99 21.51 6.94 5.37
C MET A 99 21.07 8.20 6.11
N VAL A 100 20.64 9.19 5.35
CA VAL A 100 20.08 10.44 5.87
C VAL A 100 18.71 10.68 5.24
N THR A 101 17.69 10.81 6.07
CA THR A 101 16.35 11.22 5.61
C THR A 101 16.37 12.69 5.26
N LEU A 102 16.13 13.00 3.99
CA LEU A 102 16.05 14.36 3.47
C LEU A 102 14.65 14.96 3.68
N GLN A 103 13.60 14.17 3.44
CA GLN A 103 12.21 14.62 3.57
C GLN A 103 11.27 13.46 3.93
N THR A 104 10.31 13.72 4.81
CA THR A 104 9.18 12.82 5.08
C THR A 104 7.88 13.42 4.54
N ILE A 105 7.07 12.60 3.87
CA ILE A 105 5.73 12.93 3.37
C ILE A 105 4.75 11.91 3.93
N LYS A 106 3.60 12.36 4.46
CA LYS A 106 2.52 11.49 4.94
C LYS A 106 1.24 11.73 4.16
N TRP A 107 0.52 10.65 3.90
CA TRP A 107 -0.79 10.74 3.26
C TRP A 107 -1.66 9.53 3.62
N ARG A 108 -2.97 9.68 3.47
CA ARG A 108 -3.94 8.63 3.76
C ARG A 108 -4.98 8.57 2.66
N MET A 109 -5.18 7.39 2.12
CA MET A 109 -6.24 7.11 1.15
C MET A 109 -7.42 6.50 1.89
N ARG A 110 -8.62 7.06 1.69
CA ARG A 110 -9.88 6.47 2.15
C ARG A 110 -10.82 6.29 0.96
N LEU A 111 -11.54 5.19 0.88
CA LEU A 111 -12.43 4.92 -0.24
C LEU A 111 -13.59 4.03 0.22
N GLY A 112 -14.81 4.53 0.07
CA GLY A 112 -16.05 3.79 0.22
C GLY A 112 -16.79 3.76 -1.12
N ILE A 113 -17.01 2.57 -1.66
CA ILE A 113 -17.77 2.37 -2.90
C ILE A 113 -18.95 1.46 -2.57
N GLU A 114 -20.15 1.90 -2.93
CA GLU A 114 -21.33 1.05 -2.94
C GLU A 114 -21.41 0.30 -4.27
N VAL A 115 -21.75 -0.98 -4.22
CA VAL A 115 -21.87 -1.85 -5.39
C VAL A 115 -23.27 -2.48 -5.41
N ASN A 116 -23.98 -2.31 -6.50
CA ASN A 116 -25.22 -3.02 -6.78
C ASN A 116 -25.02 -3.96 -7.98
N PRO A 117 -24.86 -5.28 -7.73
CA PRO A 117 -24.58 -6.24 -8.80
C PRO A 117 -25.77 -6.47 -9.75
N SER A 118 -27.00 -6.11 -9.37
CA SER A 118 -28.18 -6.28 -10.23
C SER A 118 -28.32 -5.18 -11.28
N ARG A 119 -27.55 -4.10 -11.19
CA ARG A 119 -27.57 -3.03 -12.18
C ARG A 119 -26.77 -3.40 -13.46
N PRO A 120 -27.08 -2.76 -14.60
CA PRO A 120 -26.30 -2.92 -15.83
C PRO A 120 -24.82 -2.57 -15.65
N LEU A 121 -23.96 -3.12 -16.51
CA LEU A 121 -22.55 -2.73 -16.57
C LEU A 121 -22.42 -1.20 -16.76
N GLY A 122 -21.38 -0.62 -16.16
CA GLY A 122 -21.18 0.84 -16.10
C GLY A 122 -22.02 1.57 -15.02
N HIS A 123 -23.02 0.92 -14.42
CA HIS A 123 -23.94 1.56 -13.47
C HIS A 123 -23.99 0.86 -12.10
N ARG A 124 -23.07 -0.08 -11.86
CA ARG A 124 -23.06 -0.92 -10.65
C ARG A 124 -22.43 -0.24 -9.44
N ALA A 125 -21.47 0.65 -9.64
CA ALA A 125 -20.69 1.23 -8.56
C ALA A 125 -21.01 2.72 -8.38
N LYS A 126 -21.03 3.17 -7.12
CA LYS A 126 -21.14 4.59 -6.75
C LYS A 126 -20.14 4.90 -5.65
N LEU A 127 -19.33 5.94 -5.83
CA LEU A 127 -18.49 6.48 -4.76
C LEU A 127 -19.41 7.04 -3.66
N GLN A 128 -19.20 6.60 -2.42
CA GLN A 128 -19.89 7.14 -1.26
C GLN A 128 -19.03 8.21 -0.57
N GLU A 129 -17.83 7.84 -0.14
CA GLU A 129 -16.95 8.74 0.60
C GLU A 129 -15.47 8.35 0.47
N PRO A 130 -14.54 9.28 0.75
CA PRO A 130 -14.77 10.71 0.82
C PRO A 130 -14.97 11.28 -0.60
N SER A 131 -15.65 12.42 -0.71
CA SER A 131 -15.81 13.13 -1.99
C SER A 131 -14.49 13.73 -2.50
N ALA A 132 -13.52 13.93 -1.61
CA ALA A 132 -12.17 14.37 -1.92
C ALA A 132 -11.16 13.68 -1.01
N GLN A 133 -9.99 13.32 -1.54
CA GLN A 133 -8.88 12.79 -0.74
C GLN A 133 -8.11 13.92 -0.06
N GLU A 134 -7.58 13.62 1.12
CA GLU A 134 -6.58 14.47 1.75
C GLU A 134 -5.32 14.52 0.88
N GLN A 135 -4.78 15.72 0.67
CA GLN A 135 -3.55 15.88 -0.09
C GLN A 135 -2.35 15.42 0.76
N PRO A 136 -1.30 14.85 0.14
CA PRO A 136 -0.09 14.50 0.85
C PRO A 136 0.52 15.69 1.58
N GLN A 137 0.92 15.46 2.83
CA GLN A 137 1.52 16.45 3.69
C GLN A 137 3.03 16.26 3.76
N VAL A 138 3.78 17.27 3.34
CA VAL A 138 5.22 17.37 3.57
C VAL A 138 5.45 17.78 5.02
N LEU A 139 6.18 16.97 5.79
CA LEU A 139 6.42 17.26 7.20
C LEU A 139 7.52 18.31 7.38
N SER A 140 7.35 19.21 8.36
CA SER A 140 8.38 20.19 8.74
C SER A 140 9.55 19.56 9.48
N LYS A 141 9.34 18.40 10.11
CA LYS A 141 10.35 17.60 10.78
C LYS A 141 10.28 16.16 10.27
N ASN A 142 11.42 15.64 9.84
CA ASN A 142 11.51 14.26 9.36
C ASN A 142 11.29 13.26 10.50
N GLU A 143 10.61 12.18 10.17
CA GLU A 143 10.42 11.05 11.08
C GLU A 143 11.38 9.91 10.70
N PRO A 144 11.90 9.16 11.69
CA PRO A 144 12.78 8.03 11.42
C PRO A 144 12.05 6.94 10.63
N ILE A 145 12.80 6.23 9.79
CA ILE A 145 12.27 5.06 9.07
C ILE A 145 12.20 3.89 10.05
N PRO A 146 11.02 3.27 10.26
CA PRO A 146 10.94 2.07 11.09
C PRO A 146 11.83 0.96 10.52
N PRO A 147 12.61 0.23 11.35
CA PRO A 147 13.46 -0.85 10.85
C PRO A 147 12.69 -1.93 10.08
N SER A 148 11.43 -2.17 10.44
CA SER A 148 10.54 -3.12 9.75
C SER A 148 10.21 -2.72 8.31
N ALA A 149 10.37 -1.46 7.93
CA ALA A 149 10.20 -0.99 6.55
C ALA A 149 11.46 -1.18 5.69
N LEU A 150 12.59 -1.58 6.27
CA LEU A 150 13.86 -1.76 5.54
C LEU A 150 14.20 -3.23 5.28
N VAL A 151 13.38 -4.16 5.76
CA VAL A 151 13.63 -5.60 5.70
C VAL A 151 12.40 -6.32 5.13
N LYS A 152 12.64 -7.45 4.45
CA LYS A 152 11.58 -8.32 3.94
C LYS A 152 10.71 -8.84 5.09
N PRO A 153 9.44 -9.20 4.82
CA PRO A 153 8.73 -9.11 3.53
C PRO A 153 8.25 -7.69 3.17
N ASN A 154 7.91 -7.48 1.89
CA ASN A 154 7.14 -6.30 1.47
C ASN A 154 5.64 -6.53 1.72
N ALA A 155 4.83 -5.47 1.56
CA ALA A 155 3.39 -5.51 1.77
C ALA A 155 2.70 -6.58 0.91
N ASN A 156 3.08 -6.69 -0.36
CA ASN A 156 2.50 -7.65 -1.31
C ASN A 156 2.75 -9.12 -0.92
N ASP A 157 3.91 -9.40 -0.31
CA ASP A 157 4.29 -10.74 0.12
C ASP A 157 3.77 -11.09 1.52
N ALA A 158 3.54 -10.08 2.37
CA ALA A 158 3.06 -10.24 3.74
C ALA A 158 1.53 -10.23 3.87
N GLN A 159 0.82 -9.68 2.89
CA GLN A 159 -0.63 -9.58 2.95
C GLN A 159 -1.31 -10.95 2.87
N VAL A 160 -2.47 -11.04 3.52
CA VAL A 160 -3.34 -12.22 3.51
C VAL A 160 -4.74 -11.83 3.04
N LEU A 161 -5.39 -12.71 2.28
CA LEU A 161 -6.82 -12.56 1.99
C LEU A 161 -7.60 -13.32 3.05
N MET A 162 -8.34 -12.58 3.88
CA MET A 162 -9.24 -13.14 4.88
C MET A 162 -10.66 -13.16 4.38
N TRP A 163 -11.39 -14.24 4.69
CA TRP A 163 -12.85 -14.30 4.61
C TRP A 163 -13.42 -14.35 6.02
N ARG A 164 -14.34 -13.44 6.33
CA ARG A 164 -15.10 -13.43 7.58
C ARG A 164 -16.57 -13.59 7.25
N PRO A 165 -17.11 -14.82 7.33
CA PRO A 165 -18.51 -15.05 7.06
C PRO A 165 -19.38 -14.36 8.11
N LYS A 166 -20.66 -14.15 7.79
CA LYS A 166 -21.63 -13.70 8.79
C LYS A 166 -21.75 -14.71 9.95
N ASP A 167 -21.74 -16.00 9.62
CA ASP A 167 -21.89 -17.10 10.56
C ASP A 167 -20.67 -18.04 10.46
N GLY A 168 -20.07 -18.38 11.60
CA GLY A 168 -18.90 -19.25 11.69
C GLY A 168 -17.54 -18.52 11.82
N PRO A 169 -16.43 -19.27 11.87
CA PRO A 169 -15.11 -18.70 12.10
C PRO A 169 -14.52 -18.01 10.85
N PRO A 170 -13.63 -17.01 11.03
CA PRO A 170 -12.80 -16.47 9.95
C PRO A 170 -11.93 -17.54 9.29
N LEU A 171 -11.68 -17.38 7.99
CA LEU A 171 -10.84 -18.27 7.19
C LEU A 171 -9.77 -17.47 6.45
N VAL A 172 -8.56 -18.03 6.37
CA VAL A 172 -7.50 -17.54 5.48
C VAL A 172 -7.78 -18.13 4.10
N VAL A 173 -8.11 -17.29 3.12
CA VAL A 173 -8.34 -17.70 1.73
C VAL A 173 -7.01 -17.78 0.98
N ILE A 174 -6.18 -16.74 1.12
CA ILE A 174 -4.84 -16.68 0.54
C ILE A 174 -3.86 -16.42 1.67
N PRO A 175 -2.94 -17.37 1.96
CA PRO A 175 -1.89 -17.15 2.95
C PRO A 175 -0.84 -16.15 2.43
N PRO A 176 -0.02 -15.59 3.32
CA PRO A 176 1.06 -14.72 2.88
C PRO A 176 2.13 -15.57 2.18
N LYS A 177 2.84 -14.98 1.22
CA LYS A 177 3.96 -15.68 0.56
C LYS A 177 5.13 -15.85 1.52
N HIS A 178 5.35 -14.86 2.40
CA HIS A 178 6.41 -14.84 3.39
C HIS A 178 5.86 -14.28 4.71
N ARG A 179 6.43 -14.72 5.84
CA ARG A 179 6.14 -14.20 7.18
C ARG A 179 7.36 -13.48 7.72
#